data_AF-A0A0A0IYC9-F1
#
_entry.id   AF-A0A0A0IYC9-F1
#
_cell.length_a   1.000
_cell.length_b   1.000
_cell.length_c   1.000
_cell.angle_alpha   90.00
_cell.angle_beta   90.00
_cell.angle_gamma   90.00
#
_symmetry.space_group_name_H-M   'P 1'
#
loop_
_entity.id
_entity.type
_entity.pdbx_description
1 polymer ?
#
loop_
_entity_poly.entity_id
_entity_poly.type
_entity_poly.pdbx_seq_one_letter_code
_entity_poly.pdbx_strand_id
1 'polypeptide(L)'
;MNPHPTREDARRRLHEAQRAEATALAKTTKAYAARARVQQRVDFADQNIAEAVAKLAEISGLDRAAQLLDQPLGVVKRAVQSSERSRSRNNTSPETSP
;
A
#
# COMPACT_ATOMS: atom_id res chain seq x y z
N MET A 1 4.04 -55.37 24.04
CA MET A 1 3.78 -53.93 24.23
C MET A 1 2.84 -53.49 23.12
N ASN A 2 1.54 -53.39 23.40
CA ASN A 2 0.56 -53.06 22.37
C ASN A 2 0.50 -51.53 22.20
N PRO A 3 0.74 -50.99 21.00
CA PRO A 3 0.57 -49.56 20.77
C PRO A 3 -0.92 -49.22 20.94
N HIS A 4 -1.22 -48.27 21.84
CA HIS A 4 -2.60 -47.83 22.05
C HIS A 4 -3.07 -47.04 20.81
N PRO A 5 -4.03 -47.57 20.02
CA PRO A 5 -4.42 -47.00 18.73
C PRO A 5 -4.96 -45.56 18.85
N THR A 6 -5.60 -45.24 19.99
CA THR A 6 -6.05 -43.89 20.34
C THR A 6 -4.93 -42.85 20.44
N ARG A 7 -3.70 -43.27 20.78
CA ARG A 7 -2.55 -42.36 20.90
C ARG A 7 -1.91 -42.04 19.54
N GLU A 8 -1.98 -42.99 18.62
CA GLU A 8 -1.48 -42.82 17.25
C GLU A 8 -2.43 -41.96 16.41
N ASP A 9 -3.74 -42.18 16.56
CA ASP A 9 -4.75 -41.32 15.95
C ASP A 9 -4.72 -39.88 16.45
N ALA A 10 -4.52 -39.67 17.76
CA ALA A 10 -4.39 -38.34 18.34
C ALA A 10 -3.16 -37.60 17.80
N ARG A 11 -2.02 -38.29 17.65
CA ARG A 11 -0.80 -37.72 17.06
C ARG A 11 -1.00 -37.36 15.59
N ARG A 12 -1.64 -38.24 14.81
CA ARG A 12 -1.95 -37.96 13.41
C ARG A 12 -2.82 -36.70 13.26
N ARG A 13 -3.90 -36.60 14.03
CA ARG A 13 -4.79 -35.42 14.03
C ARG A 13 -4.05 -34.15 14.44
N LEU A 14 -3.17 -34.22 15.44
CA LEU A 14 -2.35 -33.08 15.85
C LEU A 14 -1.42 -32.62 14.72
N HIS A 15 -0.73 -33.56 14.05
CA HIS A 15 0.14 -33.21 12.93
C HIS A 15 -0.63 -32.65 11.73
N GLU A 16 -1.83 -33.17 11.44
CA GLU A 16 -2.71 -32.63 10.41
C GLU A 16 -3.16 -31.20 10.76
N ALA A 17 -3.57 -30.96 12.02
CA ALA A 17 -3.93 -29.63 12.49
C ALA A 17 -2.74 -28.64 12.38
N GLN A 18 -1.55 -29.04 12.82
CA GLN A 18 -0.34 -28.21 12.72
C GLN A 18 0.02 -27.89 11.26
N ARG A 19 -0.14 -28.84 10.34
CA ARG A 19 0.08 -28.60 8.90
C ARG A 19 -0.95 -27.63 8.34
N ALA A 20 -2.21 -27.76 8.73
CA ALA A 20 -3.28 -26.85 8.32
C ALA A 20 -3.03 -25.43 8.85
N GLU A 21 -2.64 -25.30 10.13
CA GLU A 21 -2.25 -24.04 10.76
C GLU A 21 -1.07 -23.39 10.04
N ALA A 22 0.02 -24.13 9.81
CA ALA A 22 1.19 -23.62 9.08
C ALA A 22 0.82 -23.14 7.67
N THR A 23 -0.05 -23.88 6.98
CA THR A 23 -0.55 -23.49 5.65
C THR A 23 -1.40 -22.22 5.71
N ALA A 24 -2.28 -22.11 6.71
CA ALA A 24 -3.11 -20.92 6.91
C ALA A 24 -2.23 -19.69 7.18
N LEU A 25 -1.25 -19.80 8.09
CA LEU A 25 -0.30 -18.74 8.41
C LEU A 25 0.53 -18.31 7.19
N ALA A 26 0.99 -19.26 6.39
CA ALA A 26 1.71 -18.95 5.15
C ALA A 26 0.83 -18.20 4.15
N LYS A 27 -0.44 -18.60 4.00
CA LYS A 27 -1.42 -17.95 3.12
C LYS A 27 -1.75 -16.53 3.58
N THR A 28 -2.00 -16.32 4.87
CA THR A 28 -2.30 -15.00 5.42
C THR A 28 -1.11 -14.06 5.26
N THR A 29 0.10 -14.54 5.57
CA THR A 29 1.35 -13.76 5.39
C THR A 29 1.52 -13.31 3.94
N LYS A 30 1.31 -14.23 2.98
CA LYS A 30 1.35 -13.91 1.54
C LYS A 30 0.28 -12.90 1.14
N ALA A 31 -0.93 -13.02 1.68
CA ALA A 31 -2.03 -12.10 1.40
C ALA A 31 -1.72 -10.69 1.91
N TYR A 32 -1.19 -10.55 3.14
CA TYR A 32 -0.76 -9.26 3.67
C TYR A 32 0.37 -8.63 2.84
N ALA A 33 1.36 -9.43 2.43
CA ALA A 33 2.43 -8.94 1.56
C ALA A 33 1.92 -8.52 0.17
N ALA A 34 0.94 -9.24 -0.39
CA ALA A 34 0.28 -8.84 -1.63
C ALA A 34 -0.48 -7.52 -1.48
N ARG A 35 -1.27 -7.38 -0.40
CA ARG A 35 -1.97 -6.14 -0.07
C ARG A 35 -1.01 -4.96 0.08
N ALA A 36 0.11 -5.14 0.79
CA ALA A 36 1.10 -4.09 0.97
C ALA A 36 1.68 -3.59 -0.36
N ARG A 37 2.00 -4.51 -1.30
CA ARG A 37 2.49 -4.15 -2.64
C ARG A 37 1.45 -3.41 -3.48
N VAL A 38 0.18 -3.82 -3.39
CA VAL A 38 -0.91 -3.11 -4.07
C VAL A 38 -1.09 -1.72 -3.48
N GLN A 39 -1.05 -1.59 -2.15
CA GLN A 39 -1.14 -0.29 -1.48
C GLN A 39 -0.04 0.65 -1.95
N GLN A 40 1.22 0.19 -2.02
CA GLN A 40 2.33 1.00 -2.53
C GLN A 40 2.09 1.48 -3.98
N ARG A 41 1.47 0.64 -4.83
CA ARG A 41 1.13 1.04 -6.21
C ARG A 41 0.01 2.06 -6.26
N VAL A 42 -0.99 1.94 -5.37
CA VAL A 42 -2.06 2.94 -5.23
C VAL A 42 -1.49 4.26 -4.74
N ASP A 43 -0.67 4.23 -3.69
CA ASP A 43 -0.03 5.43 -3.14
C ASP A 43 0.82 6.16 -4.20
N PHE A 44 1.55 5.41 -5.03
CA PHE A 44 2.31 5.96 -6.14
C PHE A 44 1.41 6.56 -7.24
N ALA A 45 0.30 5.90 -7.58
CA ALA A 45 -0.65 6.42 -8.54
C ALA A 45 -1.31 7.71 -8.03
N ASP A 46 -1.69 7.75 -6.75
CA ASP A 46 -2.26 8.94 -6.11
C ASP A 46 -1.28 10.11 -6.12
N GLN A 47 0.02 9.84 -5.90
CA GLN A 47 1.05 10.87 -6.02
C GLN A 47 1.15 11.42 -7.44
N ASN A 48 1.18 10.56 -8.46
CA ASN A 48 1.23 10.99 -9.86
C ASN A 48 0.00 11.83 -10.24
N ILE A 49 -1.18 11.45 -9.76
CA ILE A 49 -2.41 12.22 -9.95
C ILE A 49 -2.26 13.59 -9.29
N ALA A 50 -1.79 13.65 -8.04
CA ALA A 50 -1.60 14.92 -7.33
C ALA A 50 -0.62 15.85 -8.07
N GLU A 51 0.48 15.30 -8.60
CA GLU A 51 1.45 16.06 -9.39
C GLU A 51 0.85 16.56 -10.72
N ALA A 52 0.06 15.75 -11.42
CA ALA A 52 -0.62 16.15 -12.65
C ALA A 52 -1.66 17.25 -12.40
N VAL A 53 -2.45 17.12 -11.33
CA VAL A 53 -3.43 18.14 -10.90
C VAL A 53 -2.71 19.44 -10.53
N ALA A 54 -1.59 19.35 -9.80
CA ALA A 54 -0.82 20.52 -9.43
C ALA A 54 -0.26 21.26 -10.66
N LYS A 55 0.27 20.51 -11.64
CA LYS A 55 0.75 21.08 -12.90
C LYS A 55 -0.38 21.72 -13.72
N LEU A 56 -1.57 21.11 -13.73
CA LEU A 56 -2.74 21.71 -14.37
C LEU A 56 -3.15 23.03 -13.69
N ALA A 57 -3.15 23.04 -12.36
CA ALA A 57 -3.44 24.24 -11.57
C ALA A 57 -2.40 25.36 -11.78
N GLU A 58 -1.13 25.00 -11.95
CA GLU A 58 -0.05 25.95 -12.27
C GLU A 58 -0.28 26.61 -13.64
N ILE A 59 -0.69 25.85 -14.65
CA ILE A 59 -0.92 26.36 -16.02
C ILE A 59 -2.24 27.14 -16.13
N SER A 60 -3.30 26.64 -15.52
CA SER A 60 -4.68 27.12 -15.76
C SER A 60 -5.25 27.97 -14.63
N GLY A 61 -4.61 27.99 -13.46
CA GLY A 61 -5.18 28.50 -12.22
C GLY A 61 -6.06 27.47 -11.50
N LEU A 62 -6.20 27.62 -10.18
CA LEU A 62 -6.90 26.65 -9.32
C LEU A 62 -8.38 26.48 -9.68
N ASP A 63 -9.11 27.57 -9.90
CA ASP A 63 -10.56 27.52 -10.18
C ASP A 63 -10.85 26.88 -11.54
N ARG A 64 -10.04 27.20 -12.56
CA ARG A 64 -10.17 26.60 -13.89
C ARG A 64 -9.78 25.13 -13.89
N ALA A 65 -8.73 24.75 -13.15
CA ALA A 65 -8.35 23.35 -12.99
C ALA A 65 -9.46 22.54 -12.28
N ALA A 66 -10.12 23.11 -11.27
CA ALA A 66 -11.26 22.49 -10.60
C ALA A 66 -12.42 22.24 -11.57
N GLN A 67 -12.74 23.22 -12.43
CA GLN A 67 -13.76 23.06 -13.47
C GLN A 67 -13.37 22.00 -14.51
N LEU A 68 -12.13 22.00 -15.00
CA LEU A 68 -11.66 21.06 -16.02
C LEU A 68 -11.63 19.61 -15.54
N LEU A 69 -11.34 19.40 -14.26
CA LEU A 69 -11.28 18.08 -13.64
C LEU A 69 -12.65 17.61 -13.11
N ASP A 70 -13.67 18.49 -13.14
CA ASP A 70 -14.94 18.28 -12.46
C ASP A 70 -14.75 17.88 -10.99
N GLN A 71 -13.88 18.63 -10.30
CA GLN A 71 -13.51 18.39 -8.90
C GLN A 71 -13.77 19.62 -8.03
N PRO A 72 -14.09 19.44 -6.74
CA PRO A 72 -14.15 20.55 -5.80
C PRO A 72 -12.79 21.27 -5.70
N LEU A 73 -12.81 22.60 -5.60
CA LEU A 73 -11.60 23.43 -5.45
C LEU A 73 -10.71 22.97 -4.28
N GLY A 74 -11.31 22.50 -3.19
CA GLY A 74 -10.58 21.95 -2.04
C GLY A 74 -9.73 20.72 -2.37
N VAL A 75 -10.16 19.89 -3.32
CA VAL A 75 -9.42 18.71 -3.78
C VAL A 75 -8.19 19.14 -4.58
N VAL A 76 -8.36 20.11 -5.49
CA VAL A 76 -7.25 20.69 -6.28
C VAL A 76 -6.23 21.37 -5.38
N LYS A 77 -6.67 22.19 -4.42
CA LYS A 77 -5.78 22.82 -3.43
C LYS A 77 -4.98 21.79 -2.63
N ARG A 78 -5.62 20.70 -2.20
CA ARG A 78 -4.94 19.63 -1.46
C ARG A 78 -3.91 18.92 -2.34
N ALA A 79 -4.23 18.63 -3.60
CA ALA A 79 -3.29 18.02 -4.53
C ALA A 79 -2.04 18.88 -4.74
N VAL A 80 -2.21 20.20 -4.90
CA VAL A 80 -1.09 21.17 -4.98
C VAL A 80 -0.23 21.10 -3.72
N GLN A 81 -0.83 21.21 -2.53
CA GLN A 81 -0.11 21.14 -1.25
C GLN A 81 0.62 19.80 -1.05
N SER A 82 0.01 18.69 -1.44
CA SER A 82 0.64 17.37 -1.38
C SER A 82 1.85 17.29 -2.31
N SER A 83 1.75 17.83 -3.53
CA SER A 83 2.87 17.87 -4.48
C SER A 83 4.04 18.72 -3.98
N GLU A 84 3.77 19.85 -3.33
CA GLU A 84 4.78 20.74 -2.76
C GLU A 84 5.52 20.07 -1.60
N ARG A 85 4.80 19.34 -0.73
CA ARG A 85 5.40 18.56 0.35
C ARG A 85 6.30 17.44 -0.18
N SER A 86 5.90 16.77 -1.26
CA SER A 86 6.74 15.75 -1.92
C SER A 86 8.00 16.36 -2.53
N ARG A 87 7.89 17.51 -3.22
CA ARG A 87 9.05 18.25 -3.75
C ARG A 87 10.02 18.68 -2.64
N SER A 88 9.48 19.19 -1.52
CA SER A 88 10.30 19.62 -0.38
C SER A 88 11.07 18.46 0.26
N ARG A 89 10.47 17.26 0.38
CA ARG A 89 11.17 16.07 0.90
C ARG A 89 12.31 15.61 0.00
N ASN A 90 12.12 15.64 -1.32
CA ASN A 90 13.15 15.22 -2.28
C ASN A 90 14.35 16.17 -2.31
N ASN A 91 14.14 17.47 -2.04
CA ASN A 91 15.21 18.46 -1.99
C ASN A 91 16.05 18.42 -0.69
N THR A 92 15.60 17.70 0.34
CA THR A 92 16.30 17.61 1.65
C THR A 92 17.12 16.33 1.85
N SER A 93 17.24 15.47 0.84
CA SER A 93 18.18 14.34 0.90
C SER A 93 19.61 14.83 0.64
N PRO A 94 20.52 14.81 1.63
CA PRO A 94 21.89 15.25 1.42
C PRO A 94 22.63 14.22 0.54
N GLU A 95 23.36 14.74 -0.45
CA GLU A 95 24.39 14.02 -1.19
C GLU A 95 25.26 13.23 -0.22
N THR A 96 25.11 11.91 -0.21
CA THR A 96 26.09 11.04 0.40
C THR A 96 27.20 10.89 -0.63
N SER A 97 28.13 11.85 -0.63
CA SER A 97 29.39 11.73 -1.39
C SER A 97 30.26 10.63 -0.77
N PRO A 98 31.03 9.89 -1.62
CA PRO A 98 31.79 8.70 -1.24
C PRO A 98 32.98 8.97 -0.31
#